data_AF-H9ZHY3-F1
#
_entry.id   AF-H9ZHY3-F1
#
_cell.length_a   1.000
_cell.length_b   1.000
_cell.length_c   1.000
_cell.angle_alpha   90.00
_cell.angle_beta   90.00
_cell.angle_gamma   90.00
#
_symmetry.space_group_name_H-M   'P 1'
#
loop_
_entity.id
_entity.type
_entity.pdbx_description
1 polymer ?
#
loop_
_entity_poly.entity_id
_entity_poly.type
_entity_poly.pdbx_seq_one_letter_code
_entity_poly.pdbx_strand_id
1 'polypeptide(L)'
;GGFIGLGLSLLIRLNFCEPYYNLVPSEVYNYLITNHGIAMIFFFLMPVLIGGFGNYLLPFLLGLDDLALPRLNSLSVWLMVPSVFYMELSLIYGAGVGWTFYPPLSIQSSMGVGVDYLMFSLHLAGVSSLLGSVNFITTIFLNISFRVSVIVWAYLFTSVLLLLSLPVLAAGITMLLFDRNFGTAFFEPCGGGDPILFQHLFWFFGHPEVYVLILPGFGIVSHICMNLSNNDSSFGYYGLVCAMGSIVCLGSVVWAHHMFMVGLDVKTAVFFSSVTMVIGIPTGIKVFSWLYMLGTSYLRGVEPIVLWILGFIFLFTVGGVTGIVLSASVLDSLFHDTWFVIAHFHYVLSLGSYSTVVISLIWWWPVIMGYSLNK
;
A
#
# COMPACT_ATOMS: atom_id res chain seq x y z
N GLY A 1 -6.86 -12.29 4.66
CA GLY A 1 -6.84 -11.65 3.33
C GLY A 1 -6.11 -12.44 2.27
N GLY A 2 -4.82 -12.78 2.46
CA GLY A 2 -3.95 -13.28 1.36
C GLY A 2 -4.50 -14.43 0.51
N PHE A 3 -4.91 -15.54 1.14
CA PHE A 3 -5.49 -16.68 0.40
C PHE A 3 -6.84 -16.35 -0.24
N ILE A 4 -7.67 -15.53 0.41
CA ILE A 4 -8.94 -15.04 -0.17
C ILE A 4 -8.63 -14.22 -1.42
N GLY A 5 -7.72 -13.24 -1.31
CA GLY A 5 -7.30 -12.39 -2.41
C GLY A 5 -6.71 -13.18 -3.58
N LEU A 6 -5.91 -14.22 -3.32
CA LEU A 6 -5.40 -15.14 -4.34
C LEU A 6 -6.53 -15.95 -5.00
N GLY A 7 -7.47 -16.48 -4.22
CA GLY A 7 -8.64 -17.20 -4.76
C GLY A 7 -9.48 -16.31 -5.68
N LEU A 8 -9.76 -15.08 -5.25
CA LEU A 8 -10.49 -14.10 -6.04
C LEU A 8 -9.72 -13.73 -7.33
N SER A 9 -8.39 -13.54 -7.26
CA SER A 9 -7.60 -13.20 -8.44
C SER A 9 -7.55 -14.34 -9.47
N LEU A 10 -7.49 -15.59 -9.01
CA LEU A 10 -7.58 -16.76 -9.88
C LEU A 10 -8.91 -16.80 -10.61
N LEU A 11 -10.04 -16.57 -9.92
CA LEU A 11 -11.36 -16.52 -10.54
C LEU A 11 -11.47 -15.38 -11.57
N ILE A 12 -10.96 -14.19 -11.25
CA ILE A 12 -10.89 -13.06 -12.19
C ILE A 12 -10.14 -13.45 -13.46
N ARG A 13 -8.97 -14.09 -13.33
CA ARG A 13 -8.14 -14.47 -14.48
C ARG A 13 -8.76 -15.60 -15.30
N LEU A 14 -9.35 -16.59 -14.64
CA LEU A 14 -10.06 -17.68 -15.33
C LEU A 14 -11.24 -17.13 -16.14
N ASN A 15 -11.95 -16.11 -15.65
CA ASN A 15 -13.05 -15.49 -16.38
C ASN A 15 -12.60 -14.82 -17.70
N PHE A 16 -11.31 -14.50 -17.86
CA PHE A 16 -10.76 -13.92 -19.09
C PHE A 16 -10.09 -14.93 -20.03
N CYS A 17 -10.14 -16.23 -19.74
CA CYS A 17 -9.55 -17.23 -20.62
C CYS A 17 -10.27 -17.31 -21.98
N GLU A 18 -11.58 -17.05 -22.01
CA GLU A 18 -12.40 -17.08 -23.22
C GLU A 18 -13.22 -15.78 -23.34
N PRO A 19 -13.19 -15.06 -24.49
CA PRO A 19 -13.83 -13.76 -24.61
C PRO A 19 -15.37 -13.81 -24.62
N TYR A 20 -15.96 -14.96 -24.96
CA TYR A 20 -17.41 -15.11 -25.15
C TYR A 20 -18.11 -15.93 -24.05
N TYR A 21 -17.35 -16.47 -23.09
CA TYR A 21 -17.90 -17.31 -22.04
C TYR A 21 -17.44 -16.84 -20.67
N ASN A 22 -18.38 -16.29 -19.90
CA ASN A 22 -18.14 -15.90 -18.53
C ASN A 22 -18.32 -17.11 -17.60
N LEU A 23 -17.28 -17.42 -16.82
CA LEU A 23 -17.36 -18.39 -15.73
C LEU A 23 -18.20 -17.88 -14.56
N VAL A 24 -18.20 -16.56 -14.35
CA VAL A 24 -18.98 -15.89 -13.30
C VAL A 24 -19.86 -14.79 -13.91
N PRO A 25 -21.08 -14.55 -13.39
CA PRO A 25 -21.92 -13.43 -13.85
C PRO A 25 -21.19 -12.09 -13.73
N SER A 26 -21.50 -11.13 -14.62
CA SER A 26 -20.83 -9.82 -14.69
C SER A 26 -20.94 -9.01 -13.38
N GLU A 27 -22.06 -9.13 -12.67
CA GLU A 27 -22.26 -8.49 -11.36
C GLU A 27 -21.32 -9.08 -10.31
N VAL A 28 -21.25 -10.41 -10.23
CA VAL A 28 -20.36 -11.13 -9.32
C VAL A 28 -18.90 -10.82 -9.66
N TYR A 29 -18.55 -10.71 -10.94
CA TYR A 29 -17.21 -10.33 -11.38
C TYR A 29 -16.74 -9.00 -10.75
N ASN A 30 -17.61 -8.00 -10.67
CA ASN A 30 -17.30 -6.73 -10.00
C ASN A 30 -17.12 -6.89 -8.48
N TYR A 31 -17.85 -7.83 -7.85
CA TYR A 31 -17.66 -8.18 -6.44
C TYR A 31 -16.29 -8.79 -6.21
N LEU A 32 -15.85 -9.68 -7.12
CA LEU A 32 -14.53 -10.31 -7.06
C LEU A 32 -13.41 -9.27 -7.18
N ILE A 33 -13.49 -8.35 -8.16
CA ILE A 33 -12.47 -7.30 -8.36
C ILE A 33 -12.37 -6.41 -7.12
N THR A 34 -13.52 -5.91 -6.65
CA THR A 34 -13.59 -5.00 -5.50
C THR A 34 -12.96 -5.65 -4.28
N ASN A 35 -13.41 -6.86 -3.92
CA ASN A 35 -12.92 -7.56 -2.75
C ASN A 35 -11.49 -8.10 -2.92
N HIS A 36 -11.03 -8.42 -4.14
CA HIS A 36 -9.63 -8.79 -4.39
C HIS A 36 -8.68 -7.66 -3.99
N GLY A 37 -8.91 -6.45 -4.50
CA GLY A 37 -8.09 -5.28 -4.17
C GLY A 37 -8.09 -5.00 -2.67
N ILE A 38 -9.27 -4.96 -2.05
CA ILE A 38 -9.42 -4.72 -0.61
C ILE A 38 -8.73 -5.80 0.22
N ALA A 39 -8.93 -7.09 -0.11
CA ALA A 39 -8.34 -8.20 0.63
C ALA A 39 -6.80 -8.21 0.55
N MET A 40 -6.23 -7.85 -0.60
CA MET A 40 -4.78 -7.81 -0.80
C MET A 40 -4.12 -6.63 -0.10
N ILE A 41 -4.71 -5.44 -0.16
CA ILE A 41 -4.14 -4.23 0.44
C ILE A 41 -4.35 -4.25 1.96
N PHE A 42 -5.60 -4.18 2.41
CA PHE A 42 -5.95 -3.94 3.82
C PHE A 42 -5.92 -5.20 4.69
N PHE A 43 -6.05 -6.39 4.10
CA PHE A 43 -6.15 -7.66 4.84
C PHE A 43 -5.02 -8.65 4.55
N PHE A 44 -3.99 -8.22 3.83
CA PHE A 44 -2.78 -9.00 3.61
C PHE A 44 -1.52 -8.14 3.70
N LEU A 45 -1.30 -7.21 2.78
CA LEU A 45 -0.06 -6.43 2.75
C LEU A 45 0.09 -5.56 4.01
N MET A 46 -0.91 -4.75 4.38
CA MET A 46 -0.81 -3.92 5.58
C MET A 46 -0.63 -4.77 6.85
N PRO A 47 -1.47 -5.79 7.15
CA PRO A 47 -1.33 -6.54 8.38
C PRO A 47 -0.02 -7.33 8.46
N VAL A 48 0.54 -7.79 7.33
CA VAL A 48 1.80 -8.54 7.34
C VAL A 48 3.01 -7.61 7.45
N LEU A 49 3.12 -6.60 6.58
CA LEU A 49 4.29 -5.71 6.53
C LEU A 49 4.32 -4.74 7.71
N ILE A 50 3.19 -4.12 8.03
CA ILE A 50 3.13 -3.05 9.03
C ILE A 50 2.79 -3.66 10.40
N GLY A 51 1.74 -4.48 10.44
CA GLY A 51 1.33 -5.19 11.64
C GLY A 51 2.39 -6.22 12.08
N GLY A 52 2.54 -7.31 11.35
CA GLY A 52 3.38 -8.45 11.74
C GLY A 52 4.85 -8.08 11.89
N PHE A 53 5.50 -7.69 10.79
CA PHE A 53 6.92 -7.36 10.82
C PHE A 53 7.22 -6.09 11.63
N GLY A 54 6.37 -5.05 11.59
CA GLY A 54 6.58 -3.84 12.38
C GLY A 54 6.54 -4.12 13.89
N ASN A 55 5.53 -4.85 14.36
CA ASN A 55 5.41 -5.20 15.78
C ASN A 55 6.54 -6.10 16.26
N TYR A 56 7.03 -7.00 15.40
CA TYR A 56 8.11 -7.91 15.77
C TYR A 56 9.48 -7.22 15.72
N LEU A 57 9.77 -6.46 14.66
CA LEU A 57 11.10 -5.92 14.41
C LEU A 57 11.39 -4.63 15.18
N LEU A 58 10.40 -3.78 15.46
CA LEU A 58 10.67 -2.49 16.11
C LEU A 58 11.25 -2.64 17.53
N PRO A 59 10.69 -3.44 18.45
CA PRO A 59 11.31 -3.66 19.76
C PRO A 59 12.71 -4.25 19.61
N PHE A 60 12.86 -5.25 18.75
CA PHE A 60 14.14 -5.92 18.51
C PHE A 60 15.24 -4.96 18.01
N LEU A 61 14.94 -4.15 17.00
CA LEU A 61 15.90 -3.21 16.41
C LEU A 61 16.21 -2.01 17.31
N LEU A 62 15.33 -1.69 18.26
CA LEU A 62 15.52 -0.63 19.25
C LEU A 62 16.10 -1.16 20.57
N GLY A 63 16.24 -2.47 20.74
CA GLY A 63 16.74 -3.08 21.98
C GLY A 63 15.75 -2.95 23.15
N LEU A 64 14.45 -3.02 22.86
CA LEU A 64 13.36 -2.88 23.83
C LEU A 64 12.70 -4.23 24.09
N ASP A 65 12.17 -4.39 25.31
CA ASP A 65 11.38 -5.58 25.69
C ASP A 65 10.01 -5.61 25.00
N ASP A 66 9.39 -4.44 24.79
CA ASP A 66 8.09 -4.28 24.14
C ASP A 66 7.95 -2.86 23.55
N LEU A 67 6.87 -2.63 22.79
CA LEU A 67 6.46 -1.31 22.33
C LEU A 67 5.93 -0.45 23.48
N ALA A 68 5.92 0.87 23.31
CA ALA A 68 5.55 1.83 24.35
C ALA A 68 4.07 1.73 24.80
N LEU A 69 3.15 1.37 23.90
CA LEU A 69 1.70 1.31 24.15
C LEU A 69 1.14 -0.10 23.88
N PRO A 70 1.50 -1.13 24.67
CA PRO A 70 1.22 -2.52 24.34
C PRO A 70 -0.27 -2.89 24.38
N ARG A 71 -1.06 -2.23 25.24
CA ARG A 71 -2.53 -2.42 25.26
C ARG A 71 -3.20 -1.83 24.03
N LEU A 72 -2.71 -0.67 23.56
CA LEU A 72 -3.18 -0.04 22.33
C LEU A 72 -2.86 -0.93 21.12
N ASN A 73 -1.68 -1.57 21.16
CA ASN A 73 -1.25 -2.53 20.18
C ASN A 73 -2.10 -3.81 20.15
N SER A 74 -2.46 -4.33 21.32
CA SER A 74 -3.37 -5.46 21.41
C SER A 74 -4.75 -5.10 20.82
N LEU A 75 -5.27 -3.93 21.16
CA LEU A 75 -6.54 -3.44 20.61
C LEU A 75 -6.50 -3.30 19.08
N SER A 76 -5.40 -2.78 18.51
CA SER A 76 -5.29 -2.64 17.05
C SER A 76 -5.45 -3.98 16.34
N VAL A 77 -4.80 -5.04 16.84
CA VAL A 77 -4.96 -6.40 16.28
C VAL A 77 -6.40 -6.91 16.43
N TRP A 78 -7.01 -6.72 17.60
CA TRP A 78 -8.36 -7.22 17.85
C TRP A 78 -9.44 -6.53 17.01
N LEU A 79 -9.25 -5.28 16.61
CA LEU A 79 -10.15 -4.59 15.68
C LEU A 79 -10.15 -5.20 14.27
N MET A 80 -9.09 -5.93 13.89
CA MET A 80 -9.05 -6.61 12.59
C MET A 80 -10.03 -7.78 12.51
N VAL A 81 -10.40 -8.40 13.64
CA VAL A 81 -11.35 -9.53 13.66
C VAL A 81 -12.74 -9.11 13.16
N PRO A 82 -13.43 -8.12 13.77
CA PRO A 82 -14.71 -7.64 13.24
C PRO A 82 -14.55 -6.99 11.86
N SER A 83 -13.40 -6.39 11.55
CA SER A 83 -13.13 -5.84 10.22
C SER A 83 -13.17 -6.91 9.12
N VAL A 84 -12.49 -8.06 9.32
CA VAL A 84 -12.53 -9.19 8.39
C VAL A 84 -13.94 -9.76 8.26
N PHE A 85 -14.67 -9.87 9.38
CA PHE A 85 -16.05 -10.33 9.36
C PHE A 85 -16.94 -9.44 8.46
N TYR A 86 -16.83 -8.11 8.58
CA TYR A 86 -17.55 -7.20 7.69
C TYR A 86 -17.10 -7.27 6.23
N MET A 87 -15.81 -7.53 5.97
CA MET A 87 -15.32 -7.75 4.60
C MET A 87 -15.96 -9.01 3.98
N GLU A 88 -16.08 -10.09 4.76
CA GLU A 88 -16.74 -11.32 4.30
C GLU A 88 -18.24 -11.13 4.08
N LEU A 89 -18.92 -10.37 4.94
CA LEU A 89 -20.31 -9.97 4.70
C LEU A 89 -20.45 -9.15 3.42
N SER A 90 -19.54 -8.20 3.16
CA SER A 90 -19.48 -7.46 1.89
C SER A 90 -19.38 -8.39 0.68
N LEU A 91 -18.55 -9.43 0.76
CA LEU A 91 -18.41 -10.41 -0.32
C LEU A 91 -19.70 -11.24 -0.52
N ILE A 92 -20.38 -11.62 0.56
CA ILE A 92 -21.62 -12.41 0.51
C ILE A 92 -22.80 -11.59 -0.01
N TYR A 93 -22.96 -10.36 0.47
CA TYR A 93 -24.06 -9.47 0.09
C TYR A 93 -23.77 -8.64 -1.17
N GLY A 94 -22.53 -8.68 -1.67
CA GLY A 94 -22.11 -8.04 -2.92
C GLY A 94 -21.72 -6.57 -2.76
N ALA A 95 -20.52 -6.21 -3.22
CA ALA A 95 -20.06 -4.82 -3.34
C ALA A 95 -19.31 -4.66 -4.67
N GLY A 96 -20.00 -4.14 -5.70
CA GLY A 96 -19.52 -4.11 -7.08
C GLY A 96 -19.06 -2.74 -7.55
N VAL A 97 -18.49 -1.95 -6.65
CA VAL A 97 -18.24 -0.51 -6.84
C VAL A 97 -16.79 -0.18 -7.17
N GLY A 98 -15.94 -1.22 -7.32
CA GLY A 98 -14.49 -1.08 -7.42
C GLY A 98 -13.85 -0.77 -6.06
N TRP A 99 -12.54 -0.99 -5.95
CA TRP A 99 -11.80 -0.71 -4.71
C TRP A 99 -11.72 0.78 -4.37
N THR A 100 -12.12 1.66 -5.31
CA THR A 100 -12.15 3.11 -5.15
C THR A 100 -13.51 3.67 -4.75
N PHE A 101 -14.59 2.89 -4.76
CA PHE A 101 -15.90 3.29 -4.23
C PHE A 101 -16.51 4.56 -4.86
N TYR A 102 -16.24 4.85 -6.13
CA TYR A 102 -16.65 6.14 -6.69
C TYR A 102 -18.17 6.36 -6.71
N PRO A 103 -18.66 7.48 -6.15
CA PRO A 103 -20.00 7.97 -6.45
C PRO A 103 -20.07 8.46 -7.91
N PRO A 104 -21.25 8.47 -8.55
CA PRO A 104 -22.56 8.12 -7.99
C PRO A 104 -22.81 6.60 -7.91
N LEU A 105 -21.95 5.76 -8.52
CA LEU A 105 -22.15 4.30 -8.56
C LEU A 105 -22.31 3.71 -7.16
N SER A 106 -21.43 4.08 -6.23
CA SER A 106 -21.46 3.59 -4.86
C SER A 106 -22.62 4.12 -4.01
N ILE A 107 -23.34 5.15 -4.45
CA ILE A 107 -24.52 5.69 -3.74
C ILE A 107 -25.80 4.99 -4.19
N GLN A 108 -25.82 4.38 -5.38
CA GLN A 108 -27.00 3.73 -5.93
C GLN A 108 -27.53 2.64 -4.98
N SER A 109 -28.83 2.70 -4.70
CA SER A 109 -29.53 1.73 -3.86
C SER A 109 -29.47 0.30 -4.43
N SER A 110 -29.35 0.16 -5.75
CA SER A 110 -29.19 -1.13 -6.44
C SER A 110 -27.89 -1.85 -6.10
N MET A 111 -26.88 -1.17 -5.52
CA MET A 111 -25.63 -1.82 -5.11
C MET A 111 -25.76 -2.64 -3.82
N GLY A 112 -26.90 -2.57 -3.13
CA GLY A 112 -27.18 -3.35 -1.94
C GLY A 112 -26.36 -2.96 -0.70
N VAL A 113 -26.56 -3.71 0.38
CA VAL A 113 -25.96 -3.45 1.71
C VAL A 113 -24.50 -3.91 1.82
N GLY A 114 -24.00 -4.70 0.87
CA GLY A 114 -22.61 -5.17 0.90
C GLY A 114 -21.60 -4.02 0.81
N VAL A 115 -21.94 -2.94 0.12
CA VAL A 115 -21.13 -1.71 0.09
C VAL A 115 -21.02 -1.07 1.49
N ASP A 116 -22.09 -1.09 2.29
CA ASP A 116 -22.06 -0.54 3.65
C ASP A 116 -21.18 -1.40 4.57
N TYR A 117 -21.29 -2.73 4.47
CA TYR A 117 -20.40 -3.65 5.18
C TYR A 117 -18.93 -3.44 4.80
N LEU A 118 -18.64 -3.20 3.53
CA LEU A 118 -17.28 -2.91 3.07
C LEU A 118 -16.74 -1.62 3.68
N MET A 119 -17.55 -0.56 3.77
CA MET A 119 -17.15 0.68 4.41
C MET A 119 -16.95 0.50 5.93
N PHE A 120 -17.81 -0.22 6.64
CA PHE A 120 -17.59 -0.53 8.06
C PHE A 120 -16.33 -1.36 8.30
N SER A 121 -16.05 -2.31 7.41
CA SER A 121 -14.82 -3.09 7.42
C SER A 121 -13.59 -2.18 7.35
N LEU A 122 -13.56 -1.24 6.39
CA LEU A 122 -12.46 -0.30 6.22
C LEU A 122 -12.33 0.70 7.37
N HIS A 123 -13.42 1.14 7.99
CA HIS A 123 -13.32 1.97 9.21
C HIS A 123 -12.57 1.24 10.32
N LEU A 124 -12.92 -0.01 10.59
CA LEU A 124 -12.27 -0.80 11.65
C LEU A 124 -10.79 -1.09 11.33
N ALA A 125 -10.48 -1.44 10.08
CA ALA A 125 -9.09 -1.61 9.63
C ALA A 125 -8.30 -0.29 9.71
N GLY A 126 -8.93 0.84 9.39
CA GLY A 126 -8.36 2.18 9.51
C GLY A 126 -8.05 2.55 10.96
N VAL A 127 -8.98 2.31 11.90
CA VAL A 127 -8.74 2.53 13.32
C VAL A 127 -7.61 1.64 13.83
N SER A 128 -7.58 0.35 13.43
CA SER A 128 -6.48 -0.55 13.76
C SER A 128 -5.11 0.03 13.35
N SER A 129 -4.97 0.45 12.09
CA SER A 129 -3.73 1.01 11.55
C SER A 129 -3.34 2.36 12.19
N LEU A 130 -4.32 3.21 12.54
CA LEU A 130 -4.09 4.46 13.27
C LEU A 130 -3.53 4.21 14.67
N LEU A 131 -4.13 3.28 15.42
CA LEU A 131 -3.67 2.90 16.76
C LEU A 131 -2.26 2.31 16.74
N GLY A 132 -1.97 1.43 15.77
CA GLY A 132 -0.63 0.90 15.55
C GLY A 132 0.38 2.01 15.20
N SER A 133 0.01 2.96 14.36
CA SER A 133 0.87 4.09 13.97
C SER A 133 1.22 5.00 15.14
N VAL A 134 0.24 5.33 15.99
CA VAL A 134 0.49 6.11 17.22
C VAL A 134 1.47 5.37 18.14
N ASN A 135 1.31 4.05 18.29
CA ASN A 135 2.22 3.25 19.10
C ASN A 135 3.65 3.22 18.53
N PHE A 136 3.81 2.99 17.22
CA PHE A 136 5.13 2.98 16.57
C PHE A 136 5.81 4.34 16.64
N ILE A 137 5.10 5.43 16.35
CA ILE A 137 5.60 6.81 16.47
C ILE A 137 6.11 7.04 17.90
N THR A 138 5.28 6.74 18.90
CA THR A 138 5.63 6.94 20.32
C THR A 138 6.86 6.12 20.70
N THR A 139 6.89 4.84 20.34
CA THR A 139 8.01 3.94 20.65
C THR A 139 9.32 4.41 20.02
N ILE A 140 9.28 4.79 18.74
CA ILE A 140 10.47 5.23 18.01
C ILE A 140 10.97 6.56 18.57
N PHE A 141 10.12 7.57 18.73
CA PHE A 141 10.57 8.89 19.21
C PHE A 141 11.19 8.85 20.60
N LEU A 142 10.72 7.99 21.49
CA LEU A 142 11.29 7.83 22.84
C LEU A 142 12.70 7.21 22.82
N ASN A 143 13.04 6.45 21.78
CA ASN A 143 14.25 5.61 21.74
C ASN A 143 15.15 5.88 20.53
N ILE A 144 14.85 6.90 19.71
CA ILE A 144 15.58 7.17 18.48
C ILE A 144 16.96 7.76 18.79
N SER A 145 17.98 7.24 18.12
CA SER A 145 19.31 7.83 18.06
C SER A 145 19.61 8.33 16.64
N PHE A 146 20.65 9.17 16.49
CA PHE A 146 21.02 9.71 15.18
C PHE A 146 21.39 8.63 14.13
N ARG A 147 21.75 7.42 14.57
CA ARG A 147 22.10 6.29 13.69
C ARG A 147 21.45 4.99 14.18
N VAL A 148 20.16 4.85 13.90
CA VAL A 148 19.41 3.59 14.04
C VAL A 148 19.32 2.86 12.70
N SER A 149 18.87 1.59 12.71
CA SER A 149 18.63 0.85 11.47
C SER A 149 17.70 1.60 10.51
N VAL A 150 17.98 1.54 9.20
CA VAL A 150 17.16 2.16 8.15
C VAL A 150 15.71 1.65 8.17
N ILE A 151 15.48 0.42 8.64
CA ILE A 151 14.13 -0.14 8.86
C ILE A 151 13.32 0.71 9.85
N VAL A 152 13.94 1.19 10.93
CA VAL A 152 13.26 1.99 11.96
C VAL A 152 12.74 3.30 11.36
N TRP A 153 13.55 3.95 10.52
CA TRP A 153 13.12 5.13 9.77
C TRP A 153 11.97 4.82 8.82
N ALA A 154 12.03 3.70 8.10
CA ALA A 154 10.97 3.28 7.20
C ALA A 154 9.63 3.11 7.93
N TYR A 155 9.61 2.47 9.10
CA TYR A 155 8.40 2.34 9.92
C TYR A 155 7.94 3.68 10.48
N LEU A 156 8.84 4.55 10.95
CA LEU A 156 8.48 5.90 11.41
C LEU A 156 7.76 6.68 10.29
N PHE A 157 8.33 6.71 9.11
CA PHE A 157 7.77 7.36 7.94
C PHE A 157 6.41 6.78 7.51
N THR A 158 6.30 5.45 7.53
CA THR A 158 5.04 4.73 7.26
C THR A 158 3.95 5.14 8.26
N SER A 159 4.27 5.14 9.56
CA SER A 159 3.32 5.50 10.60
C SER A 159 2.90 6.97 10.55
N VAL A 160 3.82 7.89 10.18
CA VAL A 160 3.48 9.30 9.97
C VAL A 160 2.50 9.46 8.80
N LEU A 161 2.74 8.78 7.66
CA LEU A 161 1.81 8.80 6.54
C LEU A 161 0.43 8.26 6.91
N LEU A 162 0.37 7.13 7.62
CA LEU A 162 -0.90 6.55 8.08
C LEU A 162 -1.68 7.50 8.99
N LEU A 163 -0.99 8.14 9.94
CA LEU A 163 -1.60 9.10 10.86
C LEU A 163 -2.22 10.30 10.12
N LEU A 164 -1.57 10.76 9.04
CA LEU A 164 -2.02 11.92 8.26
C LEU A 164 -3.10 11.58 7.23
N SER A 165 -3.03 10.40 6.60
CA SER A 165 -3.85 10.05 5.43
C SER A 165 -5.14 9.30 5.78
N LEU A 166 -5.12 8.38 6.75
CA LEU A 166 -6.29 7.57 7.11
C LEU A 166 -7.51 8.37 7.58
N PRO A 167 -7.37 9.48 8.35
CA PRO A 167 -8.53 10.28 8.72
C PRO A 167 -9.30 10.84 7.51
N VAL A 168 -8.60 11.12 6.40
CA VAL A 168 -9.21 11.63 5.17
C VAL A 168 -10.03 10.56 4.47
N LEU A 169 -9.53 9.32 4.40
CA LEU A 169 -10.32 8.19 3.92
C LEU A 169 -11.57 8.01 4.77
N ALA A 170 -11.40 7.92 6.10
CA ALA A 170 -12.50 7.70 7.04
C ALA A 170 -13.59 8.77 6.89
N ALA A 171 -13.20 10.05 6.73
CA ALA A 171 -14.14 11.13 6.44
C ALA A 171 -14.87 10.91 5.10
N GLY A 172 -14.14 10.57 4.02
CA GLY A 172 -14.70 10.29 2.70
C GLY A 172 -15.74 9.17 2.71
N ILE A 173 -15.40 8.01 3.28
CA ILE A 173 -16.32 6.87 3.34
C ILE A 173 -17.44 7.07 4.38
N THR A 174 -17.25 7.88 5.41
CA THR A 174 -18.35 8.30 6.31
C THR A 174 -19.35 9.19 5.58
N MET A 175 -18.89 10.20 4.83
CA MET A 175 -19.76 11.04 4.00
C MET A 175 -20.52 10.19 2.97
N LEU A 176 -19.87 9.19 2.39
CA LEU A 176 -20.50 8.28 1.44
C LEU A 176 -21.57 7.39 2.10
N LEU A 177 -21.33 6.89 3.32
CA LEU A 177 -22.36 6.20 4.11
C LEU A 177 -23.56 7.11 4.42
N PHE A 178 -23.31 8.40 4.66
CA PHE A 178 -24.37 9.38 4.89
C PHE A 178 -25.22 9.63 3.64
N ASP A 179 -24.59 9.76 2.47
CA ASP A 179 -25.32 9.90 1.20
C ASP A 179 -26.18 8.67 0.89
N ARG A 180 -25.68 7.48 1.24
CA ARG A 180 -26.42 6.20 1.05
C ARG A 180 -27.59 6.03 2.01
N ASN A 181 -27.41 6.37 3.29
CA ASN A 181 -28.29 5.89 4.36
C ASN A 181 -29.05 7.00 5.12
N PHE A 182 -28.61 8.25 5.01
CA PHE A 182 -29.14 9.37 5.81
C PHE A 182 -29.66 10.54 4.97
N GLY A 183 -29.70 10.38 3.64
CA GLY A 183 -30.29 11.37 2.73
C GLY A 183 -29.49 12.66 2.62
N THR A 184 -28.19 12.63 2.92
CA THR A 184 -27.29 13.75 2.60
C THR A 184 -26.93 13.74 1.10
N ALA A 185 -26.27 14.81 0.65
CA ALA A 185 -25.83 14.94 -0.73
C ALA A 185 -24.43 15.58 -0.80
N PHE A 186 -23.43 14.94 -0.18
CA PHE A 186 -22.03 15.36 -0.29
C PHE A 186 -21.50 15.16 -1.73
N PHE A 187 -21.83 14.03 -2.34
CA PHE A 187 -21.33 13.61 -3.65
C PHE A 187 -22.44 13.40 -4.68
N GLU A 188 -23.72 13.47 -4.31
CA GLU A 188 -24.86 13.30 -5.21
C GLU A 188 -25.13 14.59 -6.01
N PRO A 189 -24.91 14.62 -7.34
CA PRO A 189 -25.10 15.83 -8.15
C PRO A 189 -26.53 16.35 -8.12
N CYS A 190 -27.54 15.47 -8.01
CA CYS A 190 -28.93 15.89 -7.96
C CYS A 190 -29.26 16.72 -6.71
N GLY A 191 -28.50 16.53 -5.63
CA GLY A 191 -28.59 17.30 -4.39
C GLY A 191 -27.59 18.45 -4.29
N GLY A 192 -26.80 18.71 -5.35
CA GLY A 192 -25.76 19.74 -5.38
C GLY A 192 -24.37 19.28 -4.90
N GLY A 193 -24.20 17.98 -4.64
CA GLY A 193 -22.90 17.39 -4.29
C GLY A 193 -21.98 17.23 -5.50
N ASP A 194 -20.70 16.91 -5.24
CA ASP A 194 -19.68 16.74 -6.28
C ASP A 194 -18.97 15.38 -6.17
N PRO A 195 -19.16 14.45 -7.12
CA PRO A 195 -18.41 13.19 -7.14
C PRO A 195 -16.88 13.36 -7.23
N ILE A 196 -16.39 14.46 -7.81
CA ILE A 196 -14.95 14.73 -7.92
C ILE A 196 -14.35 15.07 -6.55
N LEU A 197 -15.13 15.65 -5.63
CA LEU A 197 -14.73 15.83 -4.23
C LEU A 197 -14.35 14.47 -3.59
N PHE A 198 -15.16 13.43 -3.82
CA PHE A 198 -14.83 12.09 -3.32
C PHE A 198 -13.51 11.59 -3.90
N GLN A 199 -13.27 11.79 -5.20
CA GLN A 199 -11.99 11.38 -5.81
C GLN A 199 -10.80 12.10 -5.18
N HIS A 200 -10.91 13.40 -4.89
CA HIS A 200 -9.85 14.13 -4.19
C HIS A 200 -9.59 13.56 -2.79
N LEU A 201 -10.64 13.29 -2.00
CA LEU A 201 -10.49 12.71 -0.66
C LEU A 201 -9.89 11.31 -0.71
N PHE A 202 -10.41 10.47 -1.61
CA PHE A 202 -9.94 9.10 -1.78
C PHE A 202 -8.49 9.07 -2.21
N TRP A 203 -8.07 9.86 -3.20
CA TRP A 203 -6.69 9.85 -3.67
C TRP A 203 -5.72 10.56 -2.75
N PHE A 204 -6.16 11.60 -2.03
CA PHE A 204 -5.36 12.21 -0.98
C PHE A 204 -4.94 11.17 0.07
N PHE A 205 -5.81 10.19 0.34
CA PHE A 205 -5.43 8.98 1.08
C PHE A 205 -4.64 7.98 0.21
N GLY A 206 -5.17 7.65 -0.96
CA GLY A 206 -4.77 6.47 -1.73
C GLY A 206 -3.35 6.54 -2.27
N HIS A 207 -2.86 7.74 -2.62
CA HIS A 207 -1.47 7.84 -3.07
C HIS A 207 -0.44 7.74 -1.92
N PRO A 208 -0.62 8.40 -0.76
CA PRO A 208 0.14 8.07 0.44
C PRO A 208 0.08 6.58 0.83
N GLU A 209 -1.09 5.94 0.70
CA GLU A 209 -1.26 4.53 1.03
C GLU A 209 -0.38 3.61 0.17
N VAL A 210 -0.22 3.86 -1.12
CA VAL A 210 0.70 3.03 -1.93
C VAL A 210 2.16 3.16 -1.48
N TYR A 211 2.56 4.29 -0.86
CA TYR A 211 3.88 4.41 -0.24
C TYR A 211 3.98 3.70 1.10
N VAL A 212 2.93 3.76 1.91
CA VAL A 212 2.82 2.98 3.15
C VAL A 212 3.09 1.49 2.89
N LEU A 213 2.62 0.96 1.76
CA LEU A 213 2.78 -0.45 1.39
C LEU A 213 4.20 -0.82 0.91
N ILE A 214 5.05 0.15 0.54
CA ILE A 214 6.40 -0.14 -0.01
C ILE A 214 7.54 0.37 0.88
N LEU A 215 7.32 1.41 1.69
CA LEU A 215 8.33 1.99 2.57
C LEU A 215 8.96 0.95 3.53
N PRO A 216 8.20 0.10 4.24
CA PRO A 216 8.80 -0.96 5.06
C PRO A 216 9.66 -1.91 4.22
N GLY A 217 9.19 -2.26 3.01
CA GLY A 217 9.92 -3.06 2.05
C GLY A 217 11.27 -2.45 1.65
N PHE A 218 11.33 -1.13 1.43
CA PHE A 218 12.59 -0.41 1.19
C PHE A 218 13.53 -0.47 2.39
N GLY A 219 13.02 -0.32 3.61
CA GLY A 219 13.80 -0.47 4.83
C GLY A 219 14.39 -1.88 4.93
N ILE A 220 13.56 -2.90 4.71
CA ILE A 220 13.92 -4.32 4.76
C ILE A 220 15.03 -4.63 3.75
N VAL A 221 14.83 -4.28 2.48
CA VAL A 221 15.83 -4.54 1.42
C VAL A 221 17.13 -3.80 1.72
N SER A 222 17.07 -2.56 2.20
CA SER A 222 18.26 -1.80 2.58
C SER A 222 19.06 -2.47 3.70
N HIS A 223 18.37 -2.97 4.73
CA HIS A 223 18.98 -3.66 5.85
C HIS A 223 19.62 -4.98 5.43
N ILE A 224 18.94 -5.76 4.60
CA ILE A 224 19.47 -7.04 4.14
C ILE A 224 20.66 -6.83 3.20
N CYS A 225 20.58 -5.88 2.26
CA CYS A 225 21.71 -5.55 1.39
C CYS A 225 22.95 -5.11 2.19
N MET A 226 22.76 -4.31 3.25
CA MET A 226 23.84 -3.91 4.15
C MET A 226 24.49 -5.14 4.80
N ASN A 227 23.69 -6.04 5.39
CA ASN A 227 24.19 -7.25 6.03
C ASN A 227 24.91 -8.19 5.03
N LEU A 228 24.32 -8.41 3.85
CA LEU A 228 24.91 -9.24 2.80
C LEU A 228 26.24 -8.67 2.29
N SER A 229 26.40 -7.34 2.31
CA SER A 229 27.64 -6.68 1.93
C SER A 229 28.74 -6.71 3.00
N ASN A 230 28.45 -7.23 4.20
CA ASN A 230 29.36 -7.23 5.36
C ASN A 230 29.96 -5.84 5.67
N ASN A 231 29.19 -4.77 5.41
CA ASN A 231 29.60 -3.40 5.72
C ASN A 231 29.03 -2.96 7.07
N ASP A 232 29.79 -2.14 7.81
CA ASP A 232 29.35 -1.60 9.12
C ASP A 232 28.16 -0.62 9.00
N SER A 233 27.89 -0.12 7.79
CA SER A 233 26.77 0.79 7.54
C SER A 233 26.27 0.69 6.11
N SER A 234 25.01 1.05 5.89
CA SER A 234 24.44 1.12 4.54
C SER A 234 25.14 2.20 3.71
N PHE A 235 25.46 1.88 2.46
CA PHE A 235 26.01 2.85 1.51
C PHE A 235 25.06 4.05 1.40
N GLY A 236 25.60 5.26 1.67
CA GLY A 236 24.82 6.48 1.66
C GLY A 236 23.66 6.46 2.67
N TYR A 237 23.89 6.00 3.91
CA TYR A 237 22.88 5.94 4.98
C TYR A 237 21.95 7.18 5.03
N TYR A 238 22.50 8.39 5.11
CA TYR A 238 21.69 9.61 5.11
C TYR A 238 20.94 9.81 3.79
N GLY A 239 21.55 9.45 2.66
CA GLY A 239 20.88 9.44 1.35
C GLY A 239 19.66 8.52 1.33
N LEU A 240 19.74 7.31 1.91
CA LEU A 240 18.62 6.38 2.01
C LEU A 240 17.50 6.94 2.92
N VAL A 241 17.86 7.47 4.09
CA VAL A 241 16.88 8.05 5.02
C VAL A 241 16.21 9.28 4.42
N CYS A 242 16.98 10.22 3.86
CA CYS A 242 16.44 11.41 3.19
C CYS A 242 15.63 11.05 1.93
N ALA A 243 16.01 9.99 1.20
CA ALA A 243 15.23 9.50 0.07
C ALA A 243 13.86 8.94 0.51
N MET A 244 13.78 8.24 1.65
CA MET A 244 12.47 7.82 2.19
C MET A 244 11.67 9.01 2.73
N GLY A 245 12.31 9.94 3.44
CA GLY A 245 11.64 11.15 3.93
C GLY A 245 11.12 12.05 2.80
N SER A 246 11.86 12.19 1.70
CA SER A 246 11.38 12.93 0.53
C SER A 246 10.21 12.24 -0.16
N ILE A 247 10.16 10.91 -0.20
CA ILE A 247 8.96 10.18 -0.69
C ILE A 247 7.75 10.46 0.19
N VAL A 248 7.91 10.51 1.52
CA VAL A 248 6.81 10.88 2.43
C VAL A 248 6.28 12.27 2.08
N CYS A 249 7.16 13.27 2.04
CA CYS A 249 6.76 14.66 1.79
C CYS A 249 6.14 14.84 0.40
N LEU A 250 6.79 14.32 -0.65
CA LEU A 250 6.31 14.44 -2.03
C LEU A 250 5.05 13.60 -2.25
N GLY A 251 4.97 12.41 -1.65
CA GLY A 251 3.83 11.52 -1.77
C GLY A 251 2.54 12.10 -1.23
N SER A 252 2.62 12.96 -0.20
CA SER A 252 1.46 13.69 0.32
C SER A 252 0.96 14.82 -0.59
N VAL A 253 1.70 15.19 -1.65
CA VAL A 253 1.35 16.35 -2.51
C VAL A 253 1.15 16.00 -3.99
N VAL A 254 1.05 14.72 -4.34
CA VAL A 254 0.93 14.28 -5.75
C VAL A 254 -0.37 13.54 -6.09
N TRP A 255 -1.32 13.43 -5.16
CA TRP A 255 -2.48 12.55 -5.31
C TRP A 255 -3.30 12.73 -6.59
N ALA A 256 -3.38 13.95 -7.12
CA ALA A 256 -4.22 14.26 -8.26
C ALA A 256 -3.69 13.73 -9.61
N HIS A 257 -2.53 13.06 -9.67
CA HIS A 257 -2.14 12.35 -10.90
C HIS A 257 -3.08 11.19 -11.23
N HIS A 258 -3.82 10.67 -10.26
CA HIS A 258 -4.88 9.68 -10.52
C HIS A 258 -6.15 10.33 -11.10
N MET A 259 -6.16 11.65 -11.27
CA MET A 259 -7.32 12.44 -11.64
C MET A 259 -7.07 13.25 -12.91
N PHE A 260 -6.04 12.95 -13.72
CA PHE A 260 -5.74 13.74 -14.91
C PHE A 260 -6.91 13.79 -15.92
N MET A 261 -7.78 12.78 -15.92
CA MET A 261 -8.93 12.68 -16.81
C MET A 261 -10.22 13.33 -16.28
N VAL A 262 -10.22 13.90 -15.07
CA VAL A 262 -11.42 14.56 -14.51
C VAL A 262 -11.62 16.00 -15.03
N GLY A 263 -10.73 16.49 -15.90
CA GLY A 263 -10.80 17.84 -16.44
C GLY A 263 -10.11 18.92 -15.58
N LEU A 264 -9.01 18.56 -14.91
CA LEU A 264 -8.15 19.52 -14.22
C LEU A 264 -7.65 20.61 -15.18
N ASP A 265 -7.46 21.83 -14.67
CA ASP A 265 -6.84 22.88 -15.48
C ASP A 265 -5.38 22.54 -15.81
N VAL A 266 -4.88 23.08 -16.92
CA VAL A 266 -3.54 22.75 -17.45
C VAL A 266 -2.43 23.03 -16.44
N LYS A 267 -2.53 24.10 -15.64
CA LYS A 267 -1.47 24.44 -14.67
C LYS A 267 -1.43 23.42 -13.54
N THR A 268 -2.59 23.03 -13.04
CA THR A 268 -2.72 21.97 -12.03
C THR A 268 -2.20 20.63 -12.56
N ALA A 269 -2.60 20.24 -13.78
CA ALA A 269 -2.13 19.00 -14.39
C ALA A 269 -0.60 18.97 -14.58
N VAL A 270 0.00 20.08 -15.06
CA VAL A 270 1.46 20.20 -15.21
C VAL A 270 2.17 20.15 -13.86
N PHE A 271 1.63 20.81 -12.83
CA PHE A 271 2.17 20.75 -11.47
C PHE A 271 2.22 19.31 -10.98
N PHE A 272 1.08 18.62 -10.94
CA PHE A 272 1.01 17.23 -10.45
C PHE A 272 1.85 16.29 -11.29
N SER A 273 1.92 16.47 -12.61
CA SER A 273 2.78 15.68 -13.48
C SER A 273 4.27 15.85 -13.13
N SER A 274 4.73 17.10 -13.00
CA SER A 274 6.13 17.40 -12.69
C SER A 274 6.57 16.88 -11.33
N VAL A 275 5.76 17.11 -10.28
CA VAL A 275 6.10 16.68 -8.92
C VAL A 275 6.07 15.15 -8.80
N THR A 276 5.13 14.48 -9.47
CA THR A 276 5.08 13.00 -9.51
C THR A 276 6.34 12.42 -10.14
N MET A 277 6.82 13.01 -11.25
CA MET A 277 8.05 12.58 -11.91
C MET A 277 9.29 12.73 -11.00
N VAL A 278 9.35 13.80 -10.19
CA VAL A 278 10.45 14.04 -9.24
C VAL A 278 10.59 12.93 -8.21
N ILE A 279 9.51 12.20 -7.86
CA ILE A 279 9.58 11.05 -6.93
C ILE A 279 10.45 9.90 -7.49
N GLY A 280 10.66 9.86 -8.80
CA GLY A 280 11.61 8.95 -9.43
C GLY A 280 13.06 9.13 -8.91
N ILE A 281 13.45 10.34 -8.51
CA ILE A 281 14.81 10.65 -8.02
C ILE A 281 15.11 9.94 -6.69
N PRO A 282 14.39 10.16 -5.58
CA PRO A 282 14.65 9.46 -4.33
C PRO A 282 14.42 7.94 -4.44
N THR A 283 13.58 7.49 -5.37
CA THR A 283 13.44 6.07 -5.69
C THR A 283 14.72 5.51 -6.32
N GLY A 284 15.27 6.20 -7.32
CA GLY A 284 16.53 5.85 -7.97
C GLY A 284 17.71 5.81 -7.01
N ILE A 285 17.83 6.79 -6.09
CA ILE A 285 18.89 6.81 -5.06
C ILE A 285 18.94 5.48 -4.31
N LYS A 286 17.79 4.96 -3.87
CA LYS A 286 17.73 3.68 -3.15
C LYS A 286 18.13 2.49 -4.02
N VAL A 287 17.60 2.42 -5.25
CA VAL A 287 17.92 1.35 -6.21
C VAL A 287 19.43 1.29 -6.47
N PHE A 288 20.07 2.42 -6.75
CA PHE A 288 21.51 2.48 -6.97
C PHE A 288 22.32 2.12 -5.72
N SER A 289 21.88 2.56 -4.53
CA SER A 289 22.53 2.17 -3.28
C SER A 289 22.48 0.66 -3.03
N TRP A 290 21.35 -0.01 -3.33
CA TRP A 290 21.25 -1.46 -3.19
C TRP A 290 22.16 -2.19 -4.18
N LEU A 291 22.15 -1.78 -5.45
CA LEU A 291 23.04 -2.35 -6.47
C LEU A 291 24.51 -2.19 -6.10
N TYR A 292 24.90 -1.04 -5.55
CA TYR A 292 26.26 -0.82 -5.07
C TYR A 292 26.63 -1.79 -3.93
N MET A 293 25.79 -1.87 -2.88
CA MET A 293 26.06 -2.76 -1.74
C MET A 293 26.19 -4.22 -2.18
N LEU A 294 25.28 -4.69 -3.05
CA LEU A 294 25.35 -6.06 -3.59
C LEU A 294 26.54 -6.25 -4.53
N GLY A 295 26.89 -5.26 -5.36
CA GLY A 295 28.03 -5.34 -6.28
C GLY A 295 29.38 -5.47 -5.56
N THR A 296 29.49 -4.94 -4.33
CA THR A 296 30.70 -5.04 -3.50
C THR A 296 30.76 -6.31 -2.64
N SER A 297 29.73 -7.14 -2.68
CA SER A 297 29.58 -8.29 -1.79
C SER A 297 30.08 -9.59 -2.43
N TYR A 298 30.69 -10.47 -1.63
CA TYR A 298 31.13 -11.81 -2.07
C TYR A 298 29.98 -12.83 -1.96
N LEU A 299 28.88 -12.58 -2.68
CA LEU A 299 27.68 -13.42 -2.62
C LEU A 299 27.74 -14.60 -3.57
N ARG A 300 27.19 -15.74 -3.12
CA ARG A 300 26.79 -16.82 -4.04
C ARG A 300 25.45 -16.45 -4.65
N GLY A 301 25.43 -16.10 -5.94
CA GLY A 301 24.22 -15.65 -6.64
C GLY A 301 23.07 -16.66 -6.70
N VAL A 302 23.26 -17.90 -6.24
CA VAL A 302 22.23 -18.96 -6.25
C VAL A 302 21.45 -19.02 -4.92
N GLU A 303 21.82 -18.24 -3.90
CA GLU A 303 21.05 -18.24 -2.66
C GLU A 303 19.66 -17.60 -2.84
N PRO A 304 18.56 -18.21 -2.33
CA PRO A 304 17.20 -17.72 -2.55
C PRO A 304 17.00 -16.25 -2.19
N ILE A 305 17.57 -15.80 -1.06
CA ILE A 305 17.44 -14.41 -0.62
C ILE A 305 18.03 -13.42 -1.64
N VAL A 306 19.17 -13.76 -2.24
CA VAL A 306 19.83 -12.91 -3.25
C VAL A 306 18.98 -12.86 -4.53
N LEU A 307 18.43 -14.00 -4.95
CA LEU A 307 17.55 -14.06 -6.12
C LEU A 307 16.27 -13.23 -5.92
N TRP A 308 15.64 -13.30 -4.75
CA TRP A 308 14.46 -12.49 -4.44
C TRP A 308 14.77 -11.00 -4.40
N ILE A 309 15.91 -10.59 -3.84
CA ILE A 309 16.32 -9.18 -3.82
C ILE A 309 16.61 -8.68 -5.24
N LEU A 310 17.34 -9.43 -6.05
CA LEU A 310 17.61 -9.05 -7.44
C LEU A 310 16.34 -9.00 -8.28
N GLY A 311 15.43 -9.97 -8.09
CA GLY A 311 14.11 -9.97 -8.71
C GLY A 311 13.27 -8.76 -8.30
N PHE A 312 13.24 -8.44 -7.01
CA PHE A 312 12.61 -7.22 -6.49
C PHE A 312 13.18 -5.97 -7.16
N ILE A 313 14.51 -5.78 -7.14
CA ILE A 313 15.15 -4.60 -7.73
C ILE A 313 14.80 -4.46 -9.21
N PHE A 314 14.88 -5.55 -9.98
CA PHE A 314 14.57 -5.54 -11.40
C PHE A 314 13.10 -5.21 -11.67
N LEU A 315 12.16 -5.96 -11.09
CA LEU A 315 10.73 -5.82 -11.36
C LEU A 315 10.20 -4.49 -10.82
N PHE A 316 10.66 -4.06 -9.65
CA PHE A 316 10.30 -2.75 -9.10
C PHE A 316 10.81 -1.61 -9.97
N THR A 317 12.00 -1.75 -10.57
CA THR A 317 12.53 -0.73 -11.50
C THR A 317 11.72 -0.68 -12.80
N VAL A 318 11.31 -1.83 -13.36
CA VAL A 318 10.40 -1.88 -14.53
C VAL A 318 9.05 -1.20 -14.19
N GLY A 319 8.50 -1.50 -13.02
CA GLY A 319 7.33 -0.80 -12.49
C GLY A 319 7.54 0.71 -12.35
N GLY A 320 8.68 1.13 -11.82
CA GLY A 320 9.03 2.55 -11.69
C GLY A 320 9.12 3.29 -13.02
N VAL A 321 9.73 2.69 -14.05
CA VAL A 321 9.82 3.28 -15.39
C VAL A 321 8.43 3.45 -16.02
N THR A 322 7.56 2.45 -15.90
CA THR A 322 6.16 2.57 -16.38
C THR A 322 5.38 3.62 -15.57
N GLY A 323 5.70 3.82 -14.29
CA GLY A 323 5.13 4.89 -13.46
C GLY A 323 5.56 6.29 -13.89
N ILE A 324 6.81 6.46 -14.35
CA ILE A 324 7.27 7.72 -14.94
C ILE A 324 6.48 8.04 -16.21
N VAL A 325 6.16 7.03 -17.02
CA VAL A 325 5.28 7.21 -18.20
C VAL A 325 3.89 7.68 -17.77
N LEU A 326 3.28 7.05 -16.76
CA LEU A 326 1.97 7.45 -16.21
C LEU A 326 1.98 8.81 -15.51
N SER A 327 3.14 9.26 -15.00
CA SER A 327 3.26 10.58 -14.39
C SER A 327 3.06 11.72 -15.40
N ALA A 328 3.21 11.45 -16.70
CA ALA A 328 3.01 12.43 -17.76
C ALA A 328 1.51 12.58 -18.07
N SER A 329 0.91 13.70 -17.67
CA SER A 329 -0.54 13.95 -17.86
C SER A 329 -1.01 13.85 -19.32
N VAL A 330 -0.14 14.21 -20.28
CA VAL A 330 -0.43 14.08 -21.71
C VAL A 330 -0.52 12.61 -22.13
N LEU A 331 0.36 11.75 -21.62
CA LEU A 331 0.35 10.32 -21.93
C LEU A 331 -0.74 9.58 -21.17
N ASP A 332 -1.09 10.04 -19.96
CA ASP A 332 -2.16 9.42 -19.17
C ASP A 332 -3.50 9.45 -19.92
N SER A 333 -3.74 10.45 -20.78
CA SER A 333 -4.93 10.46 -21.65
C SER A 333 -5.08 9.24 -22.58
N LEU A 334 -3.98 8.53 -22.86
CA LEU A 334 -3.96 7.29 -23.64
C LEU A 334 -4.00 6.04 -22.78
N PHE A 335 -3.57 6.13 -21.52
CA PHE A 335 -3.35 4.97 -20.64
C PHE A 335 -4.33 4.87 -19.47
N HIS A 336 -5.03 5.94 -19.13
CA HIS A 336 -5.99 5.99 -18.02
C HIS A 336 -7.05 4.89 -18.14
N ASP A 337 -7.31 4.19 -17.04
CA ASP A 337 -8.24 3.05 -16.96
C ASP A 337 -7.99 1.92 -17.97
N THR A 338 -6.77 1.80 -18.51
CA THR A 338 -6.36 0.66 -19.34
C THR A 338 -5.57 -0.38 -18.54
N TRP A 339 -5.36 -1.55 -19.15
CA TRP A 339 -4.48 -2.59 -18.61
C TRP A 339 -3.03 -2.13 -18.38
N PHE A 340 -2.60 -1.00 -18.96
CA PHE A 340 -1.28 -0.42 -18.69
C PHE A 340 -1.15 0.00 -17.23
N VAL A 341 -2.15 0.71 -16.69
CA VAL A 341 -2.17 1.15 -15.28
C VAL A 341 -2.23 -0.06 -14.35
N ILE A 342 -3.06 -1.05 -14.69
CA ILE A 342 -3.16 -2.30 -13.94
C ILE A 342 -1.79 -3.01 -13.90
N ALA A 343 -1.12 -3.15 -15.04
CA ALA A 343 0.19 -3.77 -15.12
C ALA A 343 1.23 -3.00 -14.30
N HIS A 344 1.33 -1.68 -14.49
CA HIS A 344 2.21 -0.80 -13.71
C HIS A 344 2.03 -1.03 -12.21
N PHE A 345 0.79 -0.94 -11.72
CA PHE A 345 0.48 -1.09 -10.31
C PHE A 345 0.82 -2.49 -9.79
N HIS A 346 0.59 -3.55 -10.56
CA HIS A 346 0.96 -4.91 -10.16
C HIS A 346 2.48 -5.13 -10.15
N TYR A 347 3.26 -4.47 -11.01
CA TYR A 347 4.72 -4.50 -10.93
C TYR A 347 5.23 -3.85 -9.63
N VAL A 348 4.66 -2.71 -9.22
CA VAL A 348 5.13 -2.02 -8.00
C VAL A 348 4.54 -2.58 -6.70
N LEU A 349 3.30 -3.06 -6.72
CA LEU A 349 2.61 -3.59 -5.53
C LEU A 349 2.82 -5.10 -5.36
N SER A 350 2.47 -5.90 -6.36
CA SER A 350 2.62 -7.37 -6.27
C SER A 350 4.09 -7.76 -6.37
N LEU A 351 4.82 -7.27 -7.36
CA LEU A 351 6.23 -7.64 -7.54
C LEU A 351 7.18 -6.78 -6.70
N GLY A 352 6.69 -5.67 -6.13
CA GLY A 352 7.39 -4.90 -5.09
C GLY A 352 7.02 -5.33 -3.69
N SER A 353 5.92 -4.83 -3.12
CA SER A 353 5.52 -5.06 -1.73
C SER A 353 5.39 -6.55 -1.37
N TYR A 354 4.75 -7.39 -2.19
CA TYR A 354 4.66 -8.82 -1.87
C TYR A 354 6.02 -9.53 -1.96
N SER A 355 6.88 -9.20 -2.93
CA SER A 355 8.27 -9.70 -2.92
C SER A 355 8.99 -9.35 -1.62
N THR A 356 8.75 -8.16 -1.06
CA THR A 356 9.35 -7.80 0.24
C THR A 356 8.78 -8.60 1.42
N VAL A 357 7.53 -9.06 1.34
CA VAL A 357 6.99 -10.03 2.33
C VAL A 357 7.78 -11.33 2.26
N VAL A 358 8.02 -11.86 1.07
CA VAL A 358 8.77 -13.11 0.87
C VAL A 358 10.22 -12.95 1.32
N ILE A 359 10.89 -11.85 0.95
CA ILE A 359 12.24 -11.49 1.39
C ILE A 359 12.31 -11.45 2.91
N SER A 360 11.33 -10.80 3.56
CA SER A 360 11.26 -10.68 5.02
C SER A 360 11.09 -12.04 5.69
N LEU A 361 10.21 -12.89 5.14
CA LEU A 361 10.01 -14.24 5.63
C LEU A 361 11.31 -15.03 5.53
N ILE A 362 11.94 -15.11 4.37
CA ILE A 362 13.20 -15.86 4.19
C ILE A 362 14.29 -15.37 5.16
N TRP A 363 14.42 -14.05 5.31
CA TRP A 363 15.49 -13.46 6.12
C TRP A 363 15.29 -13.64 7.63
N TRP A 364 14.09 -13.38 8.13
CA TRP A 364 13.81 -13.43 9.58
C TRP A 364 13.23 -14.76 10.07
N TRP A 365 12.91 -15.71 9.18
CA TRP A 365 12.38 -17.02 9.59
C TRP A 365 13.24 -17.74 10.64
N PRO A 366 14.59 -17.81 10.51
CA PRO A 366 15.41 -18.45 11.53
C PRO A 366 15.36 -17.74 12.89
N VAL A 367 15.19 -16.42 12.89
CA VAL A 367 15.08 -15.61 14.12
C VAL A 367 13.73 -15.84 14.79
N ILE A 368 12.65 -15.88 13.99
CA ILE A 368 11.28 -16.02 14.49
C ILE A 368 11.00 -17.45 14.96
N MET A 369 11.43 -18.46 14.19
CA MET A 369 11.05 -19.85 14.39
C MET A 369 12.16 -20.74 14.98
N GLY A 370 13.41 -20.29 14.97
CA GLY A 370 14.56 -21.10 15.40
C GLY A 370 15.00 -22.18 14.40
N TYR A 371 14.41 -22.24 13.20
CA TYR A 371 14.72 -23.20 12.15
C TYR A 371 15.05 -22.51 10.84
N SER A 372 15.96 -23.07 10.04
CA SER A 372 16.20 -22.61 8.67
C SER A 372 15.16 -23.19 7.70
N LEU A 373 14.74 -22.38 6.72
CA LEU A 373 14.02 -22.89 5.56
C LEU A 373 14.95 -23.78 4.72
N ASN A 374 14.35 -24.70 3.95
CA ASN A 374 15.11 -25.42 2.92
C ASN A 374 15.57 -24.43 1.84
N LYS A 375 16.85 -24.50 1.47
CA LYS A 375 17.47 -23.57 0.51
C LYS A 375 17.07 -23.86 -0.92
#